data_AF-A0AAN4YP87-F1
#
_entry.id   AF-A0AAN4YP87-F1
#
_cell.length_a   1.000
_cell.length_b   1.000
_cell.length_c   1.000
_cell.angle_alpha   90.00
_cell.angle_beta   90.00
_cell.angle_gamma   90.00
#
_symmetry.space_group_name_H-M   'P 1'
#
loop_
_entity.id
_entity.type
_entity.pdbx_description
1 polymer ?
#
loop_
_entity_poly.entity_id
_entity_poly.type
_entity_poly.pdbx_seq_one_letter_code
_entity_poly.pdbx_strand_id
1 'polypeptide(L)'
;MVSASNLTPPEGEDGTIDSGKTTVLLLPSFTFVDRVAYGDVRHVVDTFIDNPKQESRLSSRPCPHDYVVLLCSHQRRDARCGITAPLIKKELERHLRGHGLYRDLDDERPGGVGIYFVSHVGGHKFAANVLIYRKKEQQMIWLGRVKPEHCEGVVKYTILQGKVVHPDSQLRGGFDRMKGLTSW
;
A
#
# COMPACT_ATOMS: atom_id res chain seq x y z
N MET A 1 2.47 -10.86 5.67
CA MET A 1 1.54 -9.76 6.05
C MET A 1 2.38 -8.58 6.50
N VAL A 2 2.09 -7.37 6.01
CA VAL A 2 2.79 -6.13 6.41
C VAL A 2 1.81 -5.30 7.21
N SER A 3 2.20 -4.83 8.40
CA SER A 3 1.33 -4.03 9.26
C SER A 3 1.36 -2.58 8.82
N ALA A 4 0.20 -1.97 8.58
CA ALA A 4 0.09 -0.55 8.28
C ALA A 4 -0.14 0.24 9.57
N SER A 5 0.81 1.11 9.94
CA SER A 5 0.77 1.83 11.22
C SER A 5 -0.21 2.99 11.24
N ASN A 6 -0.79 3.34 10.09
CA ASN A 6 -1.73 4.45 9.94
C ASN A 6 -3.11 4.01 9.44
N LEU A 7 -3.44 2.72 9.49
CA LEU A 7 -4.83 2.27 9.31
C LEU A 7 -5.52 2.24 10.67
N THR A 8 -6.68 2.90 10.78
CA THR A 8 -7.51 2.87 11.98
C THR A 8 -8.21 1.51 12.11
N PRO A 9 -8.28 0.92 13.31
CA PRO A 9 -9.11 -0.26 13.54
C PRO A 9 -10.60 0.04 13.29
N PRO A 10 -11.41 -0.97 12.95
CA PRO A 10 -12.86 -0.79 12.83
C PRO A 10 -13.47 -0.41 14.19
N GLU A 11 -14.35 0.59 14.19
CA GLU A 11 -15.15 0.97 15.37
C GLU A 11 -16.20 -0.12 15.67
N GLY A 12 -16.36 -0.48 16.95
CA GLY A 12 -17.43 -1.37 17.39
C GLY A 12 -18.81 -0.69 17.31
N GLU A 13 -19.88 -1.48 17.38
CA GLU A 13 -21.27 -0.98 17.32
C GLU A 13 -21.59 0.06 18.42
N ASP A 14 -20.84 0.06 19.52
CA ASP A 14 -20.94 1.02 20.63
C ASP A 14 -19.90 2.17 20.56
N GLY A 15 -19.20 2.35 19.44
CA GLY A 15 -18.13 3.36 19.31
C GLY A 15 -16.85 3.05 20.11
N THR A 16 -16.76 1.85 20.70
CA THR A 16 -15.55 1.37 21.37
C THR A 16 -14.60 0.70 20.36
N ILE A 17 -13.30 0.98 20.46
CA ILE A 17 -12.29 0.32 19.63
C ILE A 17 -12.17 -1.14 20.09
N ASP A 18 -12.60 -2.09 19.25
CA ASP A 18 -12.47 -3.52 19.52
C ASP A 18 -10.99 -3.92 19.36
N SER A 19 -10.23 -3.85 20.45
CA SER A 19 -8.76 -4.04 20.46
C SER A 19 -8.28 -5.41 19.94
N GLY A 20 -9.18 -6.38 19.77
CA GLY A 20 -8.88 -7.72 19.24
C GLY A 20 -9.06 -7.88 17.73
N LYS A 21 -9.63 -6.88 17.03
CA LYS A 21 -9.96 -6.97 15.60
C LYS A 21 -9.32 -5.85 14.79
N THR A 22 -9.01 -6.13 13.53
CA THR A 22 -8.38 -5.18 12.62
C THR A 22 -8.97 -5.25 11.22
N THR A 23 -8.61 -4.29 10.37
CA THR A 23 -8.96 -4.29 8.95
C THR A 23 -7.73 -4.68 8.13
N VAL A 24 -7.90 -5.62 7.21
CA VAL A 24 -6.86 -6.09 6.30
C VAL A 24 -7.14 -5.56 4.90
N LEU A 25 -6.18 -4.83 4.33
CA LEU A 25 -6.20 -4.48 2.91
C LEU A 25 -5.48 -5.56 2.11
N LEU A 26 -6.23 -6.27 1.28
CA LEU A 26 -5.73 -7.28 0.34
C LEU A 26 -5.30 -6.61 -0.97
N LEU A 27 -4.05 -6.81 -1.34
CA LEU A 27 -3.45 -6.36 -2.59
C LEU A 27 -2.88 -7.58 -3.34
N PRO A 28 -3.00 -7.65 -4.67
CA PRO A 28 -3.46 -6.60 -5.58
C PRO A 28 -4.97 -6.61 -5.88
N SER A 29 -5.81 -7.27 -5.07
CA SER A 29 -7.26 -7.28 -5.28
C SER A 29 -7.95 -5.96 -4.92
N PHE A 30 -7.28 -5.07 -4.16
CA PHE A 30 -7.86 -3.82 -3.67
C PHE A 30 -9.16 -4.07 -2.90
N THR A 31 -9.11 -5.00 -1.94
CA THR A 31 -10.26 -5.40 -1.11
C THR A 31 -9.92 -5.21 0.36
N PHE A 32 -10.75 -4.47 1.09
CA PHE A 32 -10.71 -4.45 2.55
C PHE A 32 -11.51 -5.62 3.10
N VAL A 33 -10.96 -6.28 4.12
CA VAL A 33 -11.66 -7.25 4.96
C VAL A 33 -11.66 -6.69 6.37
N ASP A 34 -12.84 -6.36 6.88
CA ASP A 34 -13.00 -5.68 8.17
C ASP A 34 -13.24 -6.70 9.28
N ARG A 35 -12.93 -6.30 10.53
CA ARG A 35 -13.17 -7.08 11.76
C ARG A 35 -12.44 -8.45 11.79
N VAL A 36 -11.23 -8.49 11.26
CA VAL A 36 -10.36 -9.68 11.25
C VAL A 36 -9.70 -9.84 12.63
N ALA A 37 -9.98 -10.95 13.32
CA ALA A 37 -9.25 -11.36 14.52
C ALA A 37 -8.04 -12.25 14.17
N TYR A 38 -7.13 -12.46 15.13
CA TYR A 38 -5.97 -13.34 14.94
C TYR A 38 -6.35 -14.78 14.52
N GLY A 39 -7.44 -15.32 15.09
CA GLY A 39 -7.96 -16.64 14.72
C GLY A 39 -8.52 -16.73 13.29
N ASP A 40 -8.81 -15.58 12.67
CA ASP A 40 -9.43 -15.52 11.34
C ASP A 40 -8.39 -15.53 10.20
N VAL A 41 -7.08 -15.44 10.50
CA VAL A 41 -6.04 -15.31 9.48
C VAL A 41 -6.08 -16.43 8.44
N ARG A 42 -6.27 -17.70 8.87
CA ARG A 42 -6.39 -18.83 7.94
C ARG A 42 -7.63 -18.70 7.06
N HIS A 43 -8.77 -18.37 7.67
CA HIS A 43 -10.03 -18.13 6.96
C HIS A 43 -9.88 -17.02 5.91
N VAL A 44 -9.13 -15.95 6.22
CA VAL A 44 -8.85 -14.88 5.26
C VAL A 44 -8.08 -15.38 4.05
N VAL A 45 -7.04 -16.20 4.27
CA VAL A 45 -6.26 -16.78 3.17
C VAL A 45 -7.12 -17.70 2.31
N ASP A 46 -7.79 -18.67 2.94
CA ASP A 46 -8.56 -19.69 2.22
C ASP A 46 -9.70 -19.07 1.40
N THR A 47 -10.39 -18.07 1.97
CA THR A 47 -11.62 -17.49 1.40
C THR A 47 -11.35 -16.32 0.47
N PHE A 48 -10.34 -15.49 0.71
CA PHE A 48 -10.14 -14.26 -0.07
C PHE A 48 -8.90 -14.28 -0.97
N ILE A 49 -7.95 -15.19 -0.71
CA ILE A 49 -6.73 -15.32 -1.51
C ILE A 49 -6.85 -16.54 -2.42
N ASP A 50 -7.11 -17.71 -1.84
CA ASP A 50 -7.12 -18.97 -2.58
C ASP A 50 -8.46 -19.18 -3.31
N ASN A 51 -9.59 -18.87 -2.66
CA ASN A 51 -10.93 -19.07 -3.21
C ASN A 51 -11.86 -17.82 -3.13
N PRO A 52 -11.52 -16.71 -3.82
CA PRO A 52 -12.15 -15.37 -3.65
C PRO A 52 -13.65 -15.23 -4.01
N LYS A 53 -14.39 -16.34 -4.18
CA LYS A 53 -15.83 -16.35 -4.53
C LYS A 53 -16.70 -17.12 -3.52
N GLN A 54 -16.12 -17.59 -2.42
CA GLN A 54 -16.86 -18.31 -1.40
C GLN A 54 -17.51 -17.33 -0.39
N GLU A 55 -18.70 -17.67 0.09
CA GLU A 55 -19.35 -16.91 1.16
C GLU A 55 -18.45 -16.86 2.41
N SER A 56 -18.32 -15.66 2.99
CA SER A 56 -17.46 -15.43 4.13
C SER A 56 -18.27 -14.86 5.29
N ARG A 57 -17.93 -15.30 6.51
CA ARG A 57 -18.43 -14.66 7.74
C ARG A 57 -17.79 -13.29 8.02
N LEU A 58 -16.73 -12.93 7.29
CA LEU A 58 -16.07 -11.63 7.41
C LEU A 58 -16.66 -10.65 6.39
N SER A 59 -16.84 -9.41 6.81
CA SER A 59 -17.29 -8.34 5.91
C SER A 59 -16.14 -7.91 5.01
N SER A 60 -16.41 -7.78 3.71
CA SER A 60 -15.43 -7.27 2.76
C SER A 60 -16.03 -6.17 1.91
N ARG A 61 -15.20 -5.20 1.53
CA ARG A 61 -15.59 -4.05 0.70
C ARG A 61 -14.46 -3.65 -0.25
N PRO A 62 -14.76 -3.11 -1.44
CA PRO A 62 -13.73 -2.64 -2.35
C PRO A 62 -12.98 -1.44 -1.77
N CYS A 63 -11.67 -1.37 -2.02
CA CYS A 63 -10.88 -0.18 -1.75
C CYS A 63 -11.25 0.91 -2.77
N PRO A 64 -11.57 2.14 -2.31
CA PRO A 64 -11.98 3.23 -3.20
C PRO A 64 -10.82 3.78 -4.03
N HIS A 65 -9.57 3.59 -3.58
CA HIS A 65 -8.39 4.13 -4.22
C HIS A 65 -8.06 3.46 -5.57
N ASP A 66 -7.61 4.26 -6.54
CA ASP A 66 -7.04 3.76 -7.80
C ASP A 66 -5.60 3.31 -7.60
N TYR A 67 -4.90 3.95 -6.67
CA TYR A 67 -3.50 3.70 -6.38
C TYR A 67 -3.26 3.57 -4.88
N VAL A 68 -2.41 2.63 -4.50
CA VAL A 68 -1.98 2.45 -3.11
C VAL A 68 -0.46 2.49 -3.06
N VAL A 69 0.08 3.42 -2.27
CA VAL A 69 1.52 3.57 -2.05
C VAL A 69 1.86 3.13 -0.63
N LEU A 70 2.73 2.14 -0.50
CA LEU A 70 3.21 1.65 0.78
C LEU A 70 4.65 2.13 1.02
N LEU A 71 4.85 2.85 2.12
CA LEU A 71 6.13 3.40 2.55
C LEU A 71 6.63 2.64 3.78
N CYS A 72 7.76 1.97 3.65
CA CYS A 72 8.36 1.31 4.79
C CYS A 72 8.85 2.34 5.83
N SER A 73 8.34 2.31 7.06
CA SER A 73 8.63 3.30 8.11
C SER A 73 9.32 2.74 9.37
N HIS A 74 9.71 1.46 9.36
CA HIS A 74 10.35 0.82 10.50
C HIS A 74 11.66 1.50 10.96
N GLN A 75 11.92 1.44 12.27
CA GLN A 75 13.11 2.06 12.91
C GLN A 75 13.98 1.07 13.71
N ARG A 76 13.48 -0.12 14.09
CA ARG A 76 14.11 -1.03 15.06
C ARG A 76 15.40 -1.75 14.60
N ARG A 77 15.85 -1.60 13.35
CA ARG A 77 17.08 -2.24 12.83
C ARG A 77 17.89 -1.31 11.92
N ASP A 78 17.20 -0.63 11.01
CA ASP A 78 17.77 0.42 10.17
C ASP A 78 16.80 1.61 10.20
N ALA A 79 17.26 2.72 10.76
CA ALA A 79 16.43 3.91 10.94
C ALA A 79 16.21 4.68 9.64
N ARG A 80 16.96 4.41 8.55
CA ARG A 80 16.86 5.18 7.31
C ARG A 80 15.45 5.17 6.74
N CYS A 81 14.77 4.02 6.75
CA CYS A 81 13.37 3.95 6.33
C CYS A 81 12.47 4.81 7.22
N GLY A 82 12.59 4.73 8.54
CA GLY A 82 11.79 5.54 9.46
C GLY A 82 12.08 7.04 9.41
N ILE A 83 13.31 7.45 9.09
CA ILE A 83 13.70 8.85 8.90
C ILE A 83 13.20 9.38 7.56
N THR A 84 13.37 8.60 6.49
CA THR A 84 13.08 9.04 5.12
C THR A 84 11.60 8.95 4.77
N ALA A 85 10.85 7.97 5.30
CA ALA A 85 9.44 7.76 4.93
C ALA A 85 8.54 8.99 5.13
N PRO A 86 8.61 9.75 6.24
CA PRO A 86 7.84 10.99 6.39
C PRO A 86 8.19 12.07 5.36
N LEU A 87 9.47 12.18 4.98
CA LEU A 87 9.93 13.12 3.96
C LEU A 87 9.39 12.75 2.57
N ILE A 88 9.45 11.46 2.23
CA ILE A 88 8.88 10.93 0.98
C ILE A 88 7.37 11.14 0.95
N LYS A 89 6.67 10.83 2.04
CA LYS A 89 5.22 11.07 2.15
C LYS A 89 4.89 12.53 1.89
N LYS A 90 5.57 13.47 2.55
CA LYS A 90 5.34 14.91 2.38
C LYS A 90 5.54 15.39 0.94
N GLU A 91 6.59 14.94 0.26
CA GLU A 91 6.82 15.33 -1.14
C GLU A 91 5.83 14.65 -2.10
N LEU A 92 5.50 13.39 -1.90
CA LEU A 92 4.44 12.72 -2.69
C LEU A 92 3.11 13.44 -2.53
N GLU A 93 2.72 13.78 -1.29
CA GLU A 93 1.51 14.56 -1.01
C GLU A 93 1.50 15.89 -1.77
N ARG A 94 2.60 16.63 -1.74
CA ARG A 94 2.72 17.92 -2.42
C ARG A 94 2.43 17.79 -3.92
N HIS A 95 3.02 16.80 -4.57
CA HIS A 95 2.82 16.56 -6.00
C HIS A 95 1.41 16.01 -6.31
N LEU A 96 0.91 15.08 -5.49
CA LEU A 96 -0.41 14.47 -5.68
C LEU A 96 -1.56 15.47 -5.47
N ARG A 97 -1.42 16.41 -4.53
CA ARG A 97 -2.38 17.51 -4.34
C ARG A 97 -2.45 18.40 -5.59
N GLY A 98 -1.32 18.66 -6.25
CA GLY A 98 -1.27 19.39 -7.51
C GLY A 98 -2.06 18.72 -8.65
N HIS A 99 -2.26 17.40 -8.57
CA HIS A 99 -3.08 16.62 -9.50
C HIS A 99 -4.51 16.34 -8.99
N GLY A 100 -4.87 16.78 -7.78
CA GLY A 100 -6.17 16.45 -7.16
C GLY A 100 -6.33 14.98 -6.77
N LEU A 101 -5.23 14.22 -6.71
CA LEU A 101 -5.24 12.77 -6.54
C LEU A 101 -4.91 12.32 -5.12
N TYR A 102 -4.39 13.20 -4.27
CA TYR A 102 -4.12 12.83 -2.88
C TYR A 102 -5.42 12.48 -2.15
N ARG A 103 -5.40 11.35 -1.43
CA ARG A 103 -6.42 10.93 -0.46
C ARG A 103 -5.72 10.73 0.87
N ASP A 104 -6.18 11.43 1.90
CA ASP A 104 -5.77 11.11 3.27
C ASP A 104 -6.55 9.89 3.78
N LEU A 105 -6.44 9.61 5.07
CA LEU A 105 -7.05 8.40 5.66
C LEU A 105 -8.55 8.51 5.87
N ASP A 106 -9.05 9.73 6.00
CA ASP A 106 -10.45 10.04 6.28
C ASP A 106 -11.20 10.45 4.99
N ASP A 107 -10.48 10.52 3.87
CA ASP A 107 -11.00 10.85 2.55
C ASP A 107 -11.62 9.62 1.87
N GLU A 108 -12.94 9.52 1.95
CA GLU A 108 -13.71 8.44 1.31
C GLU A 108 -13.99 8.67 -0.18
N ARG A 109 -13.49 9.76 -0.79
CA ARG A 109 -13.77 10.04 -2.20
C ARG A 109 -13.17 8.93 -3.08
N PRO A 110 -13.93 8.46 -4.09
CA PRO A 110 -13.43 7.43 -4.98
C PRO A 110 -12.19 7.88 -5.76
N GLY A 111 -11.38 6.90 -6.12
CA GLY A 111 -10.15 7.05 -6.88
C GLY A 111 -8.99 7.65 -6.09
N GLY A 112 -8.01 8.18 -6.82
CA GLY A 112 -6.85 8.84 -6.20
C GLY A 112 -5.86 7.87 -5.56
N VAL A 113 -5.00 8.41 -4.69
CA VAL A 113 -3.83 7.75 -4.13
C VAL A 113 -3.88 7.75 -2.60
N GLY A 114 -3.98 6.57 -2.00
CA GLY A 114 -3.78 6.36 -0.57
C GLY A 114 -2.30 6.06 -0.27
N ILE A 115 -1.72 6.77 0.70
CA ILE A 115 -0.33 6.54 1.15
C ILE A 115 -0.32 5.96 2.56
N TYR A 116 0.27 4.78 2.72
CA TYR A 116 0.31 4.06 3.99
C TYR A 116 1.74 3.84 4.47
N PHE A 117 1.95 4.10 5.76
CA PHE A 117 3.17 3.66 6.42
C PHE A 117 3.04 2.21 6.81
N VAL A 118 4.03 1.41 6.44
CA VAL A 118 4.03 -0.02 6.67
C VAL A 118 5.27 -0.49 7.40
N SER A 119 5.16 -1.64 8.07
CA SER A 119 6.25 -2.32 8.75
C SER A 119 7.38 -2.72 7.76
N HIS A 120 8.45 -3.32 8.27
CA HIS A 120 9.61 -3.68 7.45
C HIS A 120 9.22 -4.53 6.22
N VAL A 121 9.61 -4.09 5.02
CA VAL A 121 9.34 -4.80 3.75
C VAL A 121 10.60 -5.49 3.20
N GLY A 122 11.63 -5.69 4.03
CA GLY A 122 12.88 -6.33 3.61
C GLY A 122 13.83 -5.39 2.85
N GLY A 123 15.12 -5.70 2.83
CA GLY A 123 16.10 -5.00 1.99
C GLY A 123 16.53 -3.63 2.51
N HIS A 124 17.14 -3.57 3.70
CA HIS A 124 17.69 -2.33 4.28
C HIS A 124 18.76 -1.65 3.38
N LYS A 125 19.51 -2.44 2.58
CA LYS A 125 20.44 -1.94 1.53
C LYS A 125 19.74 -1.03 0.49
N PHE A 126 18.42 -1.10 0.40
CA PHE A 126 17.58 -0.39 -0.56
C PHE A 126 16.67 0.65 0.09
N ALA A 127 16.88 1.03 1.34
CA ALA A 127 16.13 2.12 1.97
C ALA A 127 16.28 3.43 1.15
N ALA A 128 15.23 4.22 0.91
CA ALA A 128 13.83 4.03 1.29
C ALA A 128 13.04 3.15 0.29
N ASN A 129 12.17 2.28 0.83
CA ASN A 129 11.34 1.37 0.06
C ASN A 129 9.94 1.92 -0.17
N VAL A 130 9.50 1.89 -1.43
CA VAL A 130 8.20 2.39 -1.89
C VAL A 130 7.57 1.33 -2.79
N LEU A 131 6.41 0.79 -2.39
CA LEU A 131 5.63 -0.13 -3.22
C LEU A 131 4.43 0.61 -3.75
N ILE A 132 4.20 0.53 -5.06
CA ILE A 132 3.14 1.27 -5.76
C ILE A 132 2.25 0.25 -6.43
N TYR A 133 1.01 0.16 -5.98
CA TYR A 133 -0.03 -0.65 -6.61
C TYR A 133 -0.92 0.23 -7.46
N ARG A 134 -1.22 -0.22 -8.68
CA ARG A 134 -2.10 0.45 -9.64
C ARG A 134 -3.26 -0.49 -9.97
N LYS A 135 -4.47 -0.13 -9.53
CA LYS A 135 -5.65 -1.00 -9.53
C LYS A 135 -6.08 -1.40 -10.94
N LYS A 136 -6.28 -0.42 -11.81
CA LYS A 136 -6.78 -0.62 -13.17
C LYS A 136 -5.84 -1.48 -14.02
N GLU A 137 -4.53 -1.25 -13.89
CA GLU A 137 -3.50 -1.95 -14.65
C GLU A 137 -3.05 -3.26 -14.01
N GLN A 138 -3.57 -3.60 -12.82
CA GLN A 138 -3.16 -4.77 -12.06
C GLN A 138 -1.63 -4.87 -11.94
N GLN A 139 -1.02 -3.73 -11.62
CA GLN A 139 0.43 -3.56 -11.62
C GLN A 139 0.92 -3.25 -10.21
N MET A 140 2.05 -3.84 -9.83
CA MET A 140 2.81 -3.45 -8.64
C MET A 140 4.24 -3.14 -9.04
N ILE A 141 4.74 -1.98 -8.62
CA ILE A 141 6.11 -1.54 -8.84
C ILE A 141 6.77 -1.33 -7.48
N TRP A 142 7.87 -2.05 -7.24
CA TRP A 142 8.64 -1.92 -6.01
C TRP A 142 9.93 -1.15 -6.27
N LEU A 143 10.02 0.04 -5.69
CA LEU A 143 11.18 0.90 -5.75
C LEU A 143 11.97 0.88 -4.43
N GLY A 144 13.28 0.95 -4.53
CA GLY A 144 14.22 1.22 -3.45
C GLY A 144 15.02 2.49 -3.70
N ARG A 145 15.75 2.95 -2.69
CA ARG A 145 16.60 4.16 -2.74
C ARG A 145 15.85 5.41 -3.19
N VAL A 146 14.56 5.48 -2.90
CA VAL A 146 13.75 6.66 -3.23
C VAL A 146 14.15 7.81 -2.31
N LYS A 147 14.29 9.01 -2.88
CA LYS A 147 14.64 10.26 -2.22
C LYS A 147 13.57 11.30 -2.51
N PRO A 148 13.49 12.39 -1.70
CA PRO A 148 12.53 13.47 -1.92
C PRO A 148 12.55 14.01 -3.36
N GLU A 149 13.74 14.23 -3.93
CA GLU A 149 13.95 14.72 -5.31
C GLU A 149 13.34 13.83 -6.40
N HIS A 150 13.10 12.54 -6.12
CA HIS A 150 12.49 11.61 -7.08
C HIS A 150 10.94 11.67 -7.07
N CYS A 151 10.32 12.26 -6.06
CA CYS A 151 8.87 12.13 -5.82
C CYS A 151 8.01 12.69 -6.97
N GLU A 152 8.46 13.78 -7.61
CA GLU A 152 7.78 14.33 -8.78
C GLU A 152 7.71 13.31 -9.92
N GLY A 153 8.86 12.68 -10.22
CA GLY A 153 8.97 11.65 -11.25
C GLY A 153 8.18 10.39 -10.89
N VAL A 154 8.18 10.00 -9.61
CA VAL A 154 7.38 8.87 -9.12
C VAL A 154 5.89 9.14 -9.36
N VAL A 155 5.39 10.35 -9.10
CA VAL A 155 3.99 10.69 -9.39
C VAL A 155 3.73 10.69 -10.90
N LYS A 156 4.50 11.49 -11.66
CA LYS A 156 4.23 11.71 -13.10
C LYS A 156 4.40 10.47 -13.96
N TYR A 157 5.40 9.64 -13.67
CA TYR A 157 5.78 8.51 -14.52
C TYR A 157 5.39 7.17 -13.90
N THR A 158 5.66 6.95 -12.61
CA THR A 158 5.42 5.63 -12.01
C THR A 158 3.96 5.42 -11.65
N ILE A 159 3.35 6.33 -10.89
CA ILE A 159 1.95 6.21 -10.44
C ILE A 159 1.02 6.38 -11.64
N LEU A 160 1.17 7.46 -12.42
CA LEU A 160 0.22 7.79 -13.49
C LEU A 160 0.41 6.97 -14.76
N GLN A 161 1.65 6.62 -15.12
CA GLN A 161 1.95 5.96 -16.41
C GLN A 161 2.46 4.52 -16.27
N GLY A 162 2.74 4.04 -15.05
CA GLY A 162 3.30 2.70 -14.83
C GLY A 162 4.72 2.52 -15.33
N LYS A 163 5.49 3.60 -15.48
CA LYS A 163 6.87 3.60 -15.97
C LYS A 163 7.88 3.63 -14.83
N VAL A 164 9.01 2.94 -14.99
CA VAL A 164 10.12 2.96 -14.03
C VAL A 164 11.20 3.91 -14.57
N VAL A 165 11.47 5.01 -13.85
CA VAL A 165 12.39 6.07 -14.32
C VAL A 165 13.86 5.68 -14.17
N HIS A 166 14.22 4.92 -13.12
CA HIS A 166 15.59 4.48 -12.85
C HIS A 166 15.66 2.97 -12.56
N PRO A 167 15.39 2.12 -13.57
CA PRO A 167 15.26 0.68 -13.35
C PRO A 167 16.52 0.06 -12.75
N ASP A 168 17.71 0.41 -13.24
CA ASP A 168 18.97 -0.24 -12.82
C ASP A 168 19.38 0.04 -11.37
N SER A 169 18.88 1.14 -10.78
CA SER A 169 19.28 1.57 -9.43
C SER A 169 18.16 1.51 -8.40
N GLN A 170 16.91 1.63 -8.84
CA GLN A 170 15.73 1.74 -7.97
C GLN A 170 14.79 0.54 -8.08
N LEU A 171 14.69 -0.13 -9.22
CA LEU A 171 13.76 -1.25 -9.34
C LEU A 171 14.23 -2.40 -8.44
N ARG A 172 13.32 -2.85 -7.57
CA ARG A 172 13.51 -4.02 -6.72
C ARG A 172 12.75 -5.24 -7.20
N GLY A 173 11.73 -5.02 -8.01
CA GLY A 173 10.83 -6.06 -8.47
C GLY A 173 9.44 -5.49 -8.73
N GLY A 174 8.53 -6.36 -9.10
CA GLY A 174 7.16 -5.98 -9.42
C GLY A 174 6.49 -6.95 -10.37
N PHE A 175 5.26 -6.65 -10.72
CA PHE A 175 4.50 -7.37 -11.73
C PHE A 175 3.58 -6.43 -12.50
N ASP A 176 3.25 -6.83 -13.72
CA ASP A 176 2.21 -6.24 -14.56
C ASP A 176 1.37 -7.40 -15.10
N ARG A 177 0.23 -7.68 -14.46
CA ARG A 177 -0.61 -8.83 -14.83
C ARG A 177 -1.24 -8.66 -16.21
N MET A 178 -1.57 -7.43 -16.59
CA MET A 178 -2.17 -7.13 -17.89
C MET A 178 -1.18 -7.38 -19.03
N LYS A 179 0.12 -7.21 -18.80
CA LYS A 179 1.18 -7.50 -19.78
C LYS A 179 1.85 -8.86 -19.57
N GLY A 180 1.49 -9.61 -18.54
CA GLY A 180 2.14 -10.89 -18.18
C GLY A 180 3.61 -10.75 -17.76
N LEU A 181 4.02 -9.59 -17.25
CA LEU A 181 5.41 -9.33 -16.85
C LEU A 181 5.61 -9.52 -15.34
N THR A 182 6.75 -10.09 -14.97
CA THR A 182 7.20 -10.19 -13.58
C THR A 182 8.68 -9.85 -13.49
N SER A 183 9.08 -9.23 -12.38
CA SER A 183 10.47 -8.89 -12.07
C SER A 183 10.73 -9.32 -10.64
N TRP A 184 11.77 -10.12 -10.45
CA TRP A 184 12.16 -10.74 -9.18
C TRP A 184 13.54 -10.23 -8.74
#